data_AF-A0A497KA22-F1
#
_entry.id   AF-A0A497KA22-F1
#
_cell.length_a   1.000
_cell.length_b   1.000
_cell.length_c   1.000
_cell.angle_alpha   90.00
_cell.angle_beta   90.00
_cell.angle_gamma   90.00
#
_symmetry.space_group_name_H-M   'P 1'
#
loop_
_entity.id
_entity.type
_entity.pdbx_description
1 polymer ?
#
loop_
_entity_poly.entity_id
_entity_poly.type
_entity_poly.pdbx_seq_one_letter_code
_entity_poly.pdbx_strand_id
1 'polypeptide(L)'
;IQHLQGIDKYAAPVVVKRPVPREEKLKNLIEELQSRLAKERERLKNLRQTNRKLQDRIKTLEAEILSLKETIKEIQSKQSIEVRREREYSLLMDELEKTRAKVKEYSMKLEEYKRRFNDMQRLRELESQGRLILLKPIEAFTDRGLQKAFQLYGIRAGDSVLLLDPSGGGAATAEELAKRGVKTVVTEGQMSHNALEIFEKYMIPVVSHEDLKIEWVEGLPYVDSEGLREAIKKAGKKEALTVYRQIKTILEEHRREIAEEN
;
A
#
# COMPACT_ATOMS: atom_id res chain seq x y z
N ILE A 1 -115.74 33.17 -59.66
CA ILE A 1 -117.20 33.09 -59.39
C ILE A 1 -117.34 32.47 -58.00
N GLN A 2 -117.24 33.25 -56.91
CA GLN A 2 -118.37 33.83 -56.15
C GLN A 2 -119.50 32.81 -55.94
N HIS A 3 -119.59 32.18 -54.77
CA HIS A 3 -120.31 32.60 -53.55
C HIS A 3 -121.61 31.78 -53.40
N LEU A 4 -121.83 31.27 -52.18
CA LEU A 4 -123.10 31.00 -51.49
C LEU A 4 -122.69 30.30 -50.18
N GLN A 5 -122.36 31.03 -49.11
CA GLN A 5 -123.27 31.43 -48.02
C GLN A 5 -124.25 30.34 -47.57
N GLY A 6 -123.91 29.73 -46.43
CA GLY A 6 -124.80 29.65 -45.28
C GLY A 6 -125.71 28.43 -45.15
N ILE A 7 -125.70 27.89 -43.93
CA ILE A 7 -126.86 27.41 -43.14
C ILE A 7 -126.72 25.95 -42.65
N ASP A 8 -126.80 25.87 -41.32
CA ASP A 8 -127.22 24.79 -40.43
C ASP A 8 -126.30 23.65 -39.99
N LYS A 9 -126.21 23.60 -38.65
CA LYS A 9 -125.50 22.67 -37.78
C LYS A 9 -126.05 21.26 -37.96
N TYR A 10 -125.32 20.41 -38.68
CA TYR A 10 -125.43 18.97 -38.49
C TYR A 10 -124.57 18.56 -37.30
N ALA A 11 -125.20 18.27 -36.16
CA ALA A 11 -124.57 17.53 -35.07
C ALA A 11 -124.29 16.11 -35.58
N ALA A 12 -123.01 15.80 -35.85
CA ALA A 12 -122.60 14.44 -36.16
C ALA A 12 -123.04 13.51 -35.03
N PRO A 13 -123.62 12.33 -35.33
CA PRO A 13 -124.10 11.43 -34.31
C PRO A 13 -122.96 11.07 -33.36
N VAL A 14 -123.26 11.05 -32.06
CA VAL A 14 -122.35 10.52 -31.04
C VAL A 14 -121.97 9.10 -31.47
N VAL A 15 -120.76 8.95 -32.00
CA VAL A 15 -120.20 7.65 -32.32
C VAL A 15 -119.99 6.95 -30.99
N VAL A 16 -120.98 6.14 -30.60
CA VAL A 16 -120.86 5.16 -29.55
C VAL A 16 -119.65 4.31 -29.93
N LYS A 17 -118.51 4.52 -29.25
CA LYS A 17 -117.38 3.62 -29.33
C LYS A 17 -117.90 2.25 -28.88
N ARG A 18 -118.19 1.37 -29.84
CA ARG A 18 -118.52 -0.02 -29.57
C ARG A 18 -117.42 -0.57 -28.65
N PRO A 19 -117.77 -1.20 -27.52
CA PRO A 19 -116.76 -1.81 -26.68
C PRO A 19 -116.05 -2.87 -27.52
N VAL A 20 -114.78 -2.62 -27.80
CA VAL A 20 -113.90 -3.56 -28.51
C VAL A 20 -114.08 -4.93 -27.83
N PRO A 21 -114.42 -6.00 -28.56
CA PRO A 21 -114.57 -7.34 -27.99
C PRO A 21 -113.35 -7.68 -27.14
N ARG A 22 -113.55 -8.29 -25.96
CA ARG A 22 -112.45 -8.66 -25.04
C ARG A 22 -111.34 -9.43 -25.76
N GLU A 23 -111.71 -10.19 -26.79
CA GLU A 23 -110.82 -10.97 -27.65
C GLU A 23 -109.87 -10.13 -28.51
N GLU A 24 -110.29 -8.99 -29.06
CA GLU A 24 -109.42 -8.11 -29.85
C GLU A 24 -108.41 -7.37 -28.97
N LYS A 25 -108.81 -6.95 -27.76
CA LYS A 25 -107.87 -6.37 -26.78
C LYS A 25 -106.82 -7.38 -26.33
N LEU A 26 -107.21 -8.64 -26.17
CA LEU A 26 -106.30 -9.75 -25.87
C LEU A 26 -105.34 -10.02 -27.03
N LYS A 27 -105.81 -10.00 -28.29
CA LYS A 27 -104.94 -10.13 -29.47
C LYS A 27 -103.90 -9.01 -29.55
N ASN A 28 -104.31 -7.75 -29.38
CA ASN A 28 -103.38 -6.61 -29.39
C ASN A 28 -102.35 -6.70 -28.26
N LEU A 29 -102.76 -7.15 -27.07
CA LEU A 29 -101.85 -7.38 -25.95
C LEU A 29 -100.86 -8.53 -26.23
N ILE A 30 -101.33 -9.61 -26.87
CA ILE A 30 -100.48 -10.73 -27.30
C ILE A 30 -99.45 -10.24 -28.34
N GLU A 31 -99.86 -9.45 -29.34
CA GLU A 31 -98.96 -8.87 -30.34
C GLU A 31 -97.93 -7.92 -29.71
N GLU A 32 -98.36 -7.06 -28.77
CA GLU A 32 -97.45 -6.16 -28.06
C GLU A 32 -96.42 -6.96 -27.23
N LEU A 33 -96.88 -7.97 -26.48
CA LEU A 33 -96.00 -8.85 -25.70
C LEU A 33 -95.04 -9.65 -26.59
N GLN A 34 -95.51 -10.15 -27.75
CA GLN A 34 -94.67 -10.81 -28.74
C GLN A 34 -93.62 -9.85 -29.31
N SER A 35 -93.99 -8.60 -29.59
CA SER A 35 -93.05 -7.57 -30.08
C SER A 35 -91.99 -7.21 -29.04
N ARG A 36 -92.37 -7.10 -27.76
CA ARG A 36 -91.43 -6.88 -26.63
C ARG A 36 -90.49 -8.08 -26.46
N LEU A 37 -91.04 -9.29 -26.55
CA LEU A 37 -90.27 -10.53 -26.45
C LEU A 37 -89.30 -10.69 -27.63
N ALA A 38 -89.66 -10.24 -28.83
CA ALA A 38 -88.76 -10.18 -29.98
C ALA A 38 -87.60 -9.18 -29.76
N LYS A 39 -87.90 -7.96 -29.27
CA LYS A 39 -86.89 -6.95 -28.93
C LYS A 39 -85.93 -7.41 -27.83
N GLU A 40 -86.45 -8.06 -26.79
CA GLU A 40 -85.62 -8.63 -25.73
C GLU A 40 -84.74 -9.79 -26.21
N ARG A 41 -85.25 -10.64 -27.11
CA ARG A 41 -84.44 -11.68 -27.78
C ARG A 41 -83.31 -11.08 -28.61
N GLU A 42 -83.58 -9.99 -29.33
CA GLU A 42 -82.57 -9.27 -30.10
C GLU A 42 -81.51 -8.62 -29.19
N ARG A 43 -81.92 -7.97 -28.09
CA ARG A 43 -81.02 -7.45 -27.06
C ARG A 43 -80.14 -8.55 -26.46
N LEU A 44 -80.72 -9.69 -26.11
CA LEU A 44 -79.99 -10.87 -25.63
C LEU A 44 -78.98 -11.36 -26.66
N LYS A 45 -79.33 -11.39 -27.93
CA LYS A 45 -78.40 -11.77 -29.02
C LYS A 45 -77.23 -10.80 -29.11
N ASN A 46 -77.50 -9.49 -29.06
CA ASN A 46 -76.47 -8.45 -29.10
C ASN A 46 -75.56 -8.51 -27.88
N LEU A 47 -76.13 -8.65 -26.68
CA LEU A 47 -75.37 -8.82 -25.43
C LEU A 47 -74.50 -10.07 -25.44
N ARG A 48 -75.00 -11.19 -26.00
CA ARG A 48 -74.19 -12.41 -26.17
C ARG A 48 -73.03 -12.18 -27.14
N GLN A 49 -73.25 -11.44 -28.23
CA GLN A 49 -72.18 -11.10 -29.18
C GLN A 49 -71.14 -10.17 -28.56
N THR A 50 -71.55 -9.14 -27.80
CA THR A 50 -70.60 -8.25 -27.10
C THR A 50 -69.81 -9.00 -26.04
N ASN A 51 -70.45 -9.88 -25.28
CA ASN A 51 -69.78 -10.70 -24.27
C ASN A 51 -68.71 -11.61 -24.91
N ARG A 52 -69.01 -12.24 -26.06
CA ARG A 52 -68.01 -13.01 -26.83
C ARG A 52 -66.83 -12.14 -27.26
N LYS A 53 -67.09 -10.97 -27.85
CA LYS A 53 -66.02 -10.03 -28.26
C LYS A 53 -65.14 -9.58 -27.07
N LEU A 54 -65.76 -9.32 -25.91
CA LEU A 54 -65.03 -8.96 -24.70
C LEU A 54 -64.20 -10.12 -24.17
N GLN A 55 -64.72 -11.35 -24.19
CA GLN A 55 -63.96 -12.55 -23.81
C GLN A 55 -62.76 -12.78 -24.74
N ASP A 56 -62.94 -12.61 -26.05
CA ASP A 56 -61.84 -12.71 -27.01
C ASP A 56 -60.80 -11.62 -26.75
N ARG A 57 -61.24 -10.38 -26.46
CA ARG A 57 -60.33 -9.29 -26.12
C ARG A 57 -59.55 -9.58 -24.82
N ILE A 58 -60.20 -10.10 -23.79
CA ILE A 58 -59.54 -10.52 -22.54
C ILE A 58 -58.46 -11.55 -22.84
N LYS A 59 -58.75 -12.59 -23.63
CA LYS A 59 -57.75 -13.61 -24.00
C LYS A 59 -56.56 -13.02 -24.75
N THR A 60 -56.80 -12.09 -25.68
CA THR A 60 -55.69 -11.41 -26.39
C THR A 60 -54.82 -10.58 -25.44
N LEU A 61 -55.45 -9.82 -24.54
CA LEU A 61 -54.73 -9.01 -23.55
C LEU A 61 -53.98 -9.88 -22.54
N GLU A 62 -54.52 -11.02 -22.12
CA GLU A 62 -53.84 -11.98 -21.27
C GLU A 62 -52.59 -12.56 -21.95
N ALA A 63 -52.69 -12.92 -23.23
CA ALA A 63 -51.55 -13.38 -24.02
C ALA A 63 -50.49 -12.28 -24.19
N GLU A 64 -50.90 -11.04 -24.47
CA GLU A 64 -50.00 -9.88 -24.52
C GLU A 64 -49.29 -9.67 -23.17
N ILE A 65 -50.02 -9.72 -22.05
CA ILE A 65 -49.44 -9.58 -20.71
C ILE A 65 -48.41 -10.68 -20.43
N LEU A 66 -48.67 -11.93 -20.84
CA LEU A 66 -47.72 -13.03 -20.66
C LEU A 66 -46.43 -12.77 -21.46
N SER A 67 -46.55 -12.38 -22.73
CA SER A 67 -45.40 -12.06 -23.58
C SER A 67 -44.59 -10.88 -23.04
N LEU A 68 -45.26 -9.83 -22.54
CA LEU A 68 -44.60 -8.68 -21.91
C LEU A 68 -43.89 -9.10 -20.63
N LYS A 69 -44.49 -9.98 -19.81
CA LYS A 69 -43.82 -10.50 -18.60
C LYS A 69 -42.58 -11.32 -18.94
N GLU A 70 -42.59 -12.09 -20.02
CA GLU A 70 -41.41 -12.83 -20.49
C GLU A 70 -40.31 -11.88 -20.97
N THR A 71 -40.63 -10.91 -21.82
CA THR A 71 -39.65 -9.91 -22.27
C THR A 71 -39.03 -9.11 -21.11
N ILE A 72 -39.84 -8.75 -20.10
CA ILE A 72 -39.33 -8.07 -18.89
C ILE A 72 -38.32 -8.98 -18.16
N LYS A 73 -38.62 -10.27 -17.99
CA LYS A 73 -37.70 -11.22 -17.34
C LYS A 73 -36.39 -11.36 -18.11
N GLU A 74 -36.44 -11.39 -19.44
CA GLU A 74 -35.24 -11.45 -20.28
C GLU A 74 -34.40 -10.18 -20.18
N ILE A 75 -35.03 -9.00 -20.14
CA ILE A 75 -34.32 -7.73 -19.97
C ILE A 75 -33.67 -7.69 -18.58
N GLN A 76 -34.41 -8.06 -17.54
CA GLN A 76 -33.89 -8.11 -16.17
C GLN A 76 -32.72 -9.09 -16.03
N SER A 77 -32.79 -10.26 -16.67
CA SER A 77 -31.68 -11.22 -16.63
C SER A 77 -30.44 -10.68 -17.35
N LYS A 78 -30.59 -10.06 -18.53
CA LYS A 78 -29.49 -9.40 -19.25
C LYS A 78 -28.85 -8.29 -18.44
N GLN A 79 -29.66 -7.37 -17.89
CA GLN A 79 -29.18 -6.29 -17.02
C GLN A 79 -28.45 -6.84 -15.79
N SER A 80 -28.96 -7.91 -15.17
CA SER A 80 -28.30 -8.52 -14.01
C SER A 80 -26.92 -9.08 -14.36
N ILE A 81 -26.75 -9.62 -15.57
CA ILE A 81 -25.46 -10.14 -16.07
C ILE A 81 -24.51 -8.98 -16.35
N GLU A 82 -24.98 -7.91 -16.99
CA GLU A 82 -24.18 -6.72 -17.27
C GLU A 82 -23.67 -6.07 -15.98
N VAL A 83 -24.55 -5.85 -14.99
CA VAL A 83 -24.17 -5.30 -13.69
C VAL A 83 -23.16 -6.19 -12.97
N ARG A 84 -23.27 -7.51 -13.06
CA ARG A 84 -22.26 -8.43 -12.49
C ARG A 84 -20.91 -8.26 -13.18
N ARG A 85 -20.89 -8.22 -14.52
CA ARG A 85 -19.67 -8.04 -15.30
C ARG A 85 -18.99 -6.71 -15.01
N GLU A 86 -19.76 -5.62 -14.92
CA GLU A 86 -19.22 -4.30 -14.58
C GLU A 86 -18.60 -4.27 -13.18
N ARG A 87 -19.24 -4.92 -12.21
CA ARG A 87 -18.68 -5.06 -10.85
C ARG A 87 -17.39 -5.86 -10.86
N GLU A 88 -17.37 -7.01 -11.54
CA GLU A 88 -16.16 -7.83 -11.69
C GLU A 88 -15.04 -7.03 -12.37
N TYR A 89 -15.35 -6.31 -13.44
CA TYR A 89 -14.40 -5.45 -14.13
C TYR A 89 -13.84 -4.36 -13.21
N SER A 90 -14.69 -3.69 -12.43
CA SER A 90 -14.25 -2.69 -11.45
C SER A 90 -13.32 -3.29 -10.40
N LEU A 91 -13.64 -4.47 -9.86
CA LEU A 91 -12.79 -5.16 -8.89
C LEU A 91 -11.43 -5.54 -9.48
N LEU A 92 -11.41 -6.06 -10.71
CA LEU A 92 -10.18 -6.39 -11.42
C LEU A 92 -9.32 -5.14 -11.68
N MET A 93 -9.94 -4.01 -12.03
CA MET A 93 -9.23 -2.75 -12.23
C MET A 93 -8.62 -2.24 -10.93
N ASP A 94 -9.34 -2.31 -9.80
CA ASP A 94 -8.80 -1.95 -8.49
C ASP A 94 -7.62 -2.85 -8.09
N GLU A 95 -7.71 -4.16 -8.36
CA GLU A 95 -6.61 -5.10 -8.12
C GLU A 95 -5.40 -4.81 -9.02
N LEU A 96 -5.64 -4.46 -10.28
CA LEU A 96 -4.61 -4.07 -11.23
C LEU A 96 -3.87 -2.81 -10.74
N GLU A 97 -4.60 -1.80 -10.27
CA GLU A 97 -4.02 -0.57 -9.74
C GLU A 97 -3.19 -0.84 -8.48
N LYS A 98 -3.73 -1.62 -7.53
CA LYS A 98 -2.99 -2.03 -6.33
C LYS A 98 -1.72 -2.79 -6.67
N THR A 99 -1.79 -3.69 -7.65
CA THR A 99 -0.64 -4.49 -8.10
C THR A 99 0.40 -3.59 -8.78
N ARG A 100 -0.01 -2.68 -9.65
CA ARG A 100 0.88 -1.69 -10.27
C ARG A 100 1.56 -0.79 -9.24
N ALA A 101 0.84 -0.35 -8.20
CA ALA A 101 1.40 0.42 -7.11
C ALA A 101 2.49 -0.36 -6.36
N LYS A 102 2.23 -1.63 -6.03
CA LYS A 102 3.23 -2.52 -5.41
C LYS A 102 4.46 -2.73 -6.28
N VAL A 103 4.27 -2.96 -7.58
CA VAL A 103 5.40 -3.11 -8.52
C VAL A 103 6.26 -1.85 -8.55
N LYS A 104 5.64 -0.66 -8.56
CA LYS A 104 6.37 0.61 -8.51
C LYS A 104 7.11 0.79 -7.19
N GLU A 105 6.51 0.41 -6.06
CA GLU A 105 7.17 0.45 -4.76
C GLU A 105 8.40 -0.47 -4.73
N TYR A 106 8.26 -1.70 -5.22
CA TYR A 106 9.37 -2.64 -5.29
C TYR A 106 10.46 -2.20 -6.27
N SER A 107 10.10 -1.56 -7.40
CA SER A 107 11.11 -1.03 -8.32
C SER A 107 11.91 0.11 -7.71
N MET A 108 11.26 1.02 -6.96
CA MET A 108 11.95 2.10 -6.24
C MET A 108 12.90 1.54 -5.18
N LYS A 109 12.45 0.56 -4.38
CA LYS A 109 13.31 -0.13 -3.39
C LYS A 109 14.49 -0.84 -4.06
N LEU A 110 14.27 -1.49 -5.19
CA LEU A 110 15.32 -2.16 -5.94
C LEU A 110 16.36 -1.17 -6.47
N GLU A 111 15.93 -0.02 -6.99
CA GLU A 111 16.85 1.04 -7.42
C GLU A 111 17.67 1.60 -6.25
N GLU A 112 17.05 1.80 -5.09
CA GLU A 112 17.74 2.23 -3.87
C GLU A 112 18.80 1.21 -3.46
N TYR A 113 18.45 -0.08 -3.40
CA TYR A 113 19.40 -1.14 -3.08
C TYR A 113 20.51 -1.26 -4.12
N LYS A 114 20.20 -1.06 -5.40
CA LYS A 114 21.20 -1.05 -6.47
C LYS A 114 22.18 0.11 -6.33
N ARG A 115 21.71 1.30 -5.96
CA ARG A 115 22.59 2.45 -5.67
C ARG A 115 23.50 2.14 -4.49
N ARG A 116 22.95 1.70 -3.36
CA ARG A 116 23.74 1.29 -2.17
C ARG A 116 24.77 0.22 -2.50
N PHE A 117 24.39 -0.78 -3.30
CA PHE A 117 25.30 -1.83 -3.73
C PHE A 117 26.44 -1.30 -4.61
N ASN A 118 26.14 -0.42 -5.57
CA ASN A 118 27.16 0.18 -6.41
C ASN A 118 28.15 1.04 -5.62
N ASP A 119 27.65 1.80 -4.63
CA ASP A 119 28.49 2.60 -3.75
C ASP A 119 29.42 1.70 -2.92
N MET A 120 28.90 0.57 -2.42
CA MET A 120 29.70 -0.46 -1.75
C MET A 120 30.76 -1.10 -2.66
N GLN A 121 30.42 -1.38 -3.93
CA GLN A 121 31.36 -1.95 -4.87
C GLN A 121 32.53 -0.99 -5.15
N ARG A 122 32.22 0.30 -5.34
CA ARG A 122 33.25 1.34 -5.52
C ARG A 122 34.21 1.41 -4.34
N LEU A 123 33.71 1.29 -3.11
CA LEU A 123 34.55 1.29 -1.92
C LEU A 123 35.45 0.06 -1.83
N ARG A 124 34.92 -1.13 -2.16
CA ARG A 124 35.74 -2.35 -2.25
C ARG A 124 36.80 -2.28 -3.35
N GLU A 125 36.50 -1.61 -4.47
CA GLU A 125 37.48 -1.34 -5.53
C GLU A 125 38.59 -0.43 -5.02
N LEU A 126 38.25 0.64 -4.29
CA LEU A 126 39.23 1.54 -3.66
C LEU A 126 40.05 0.85 -2.55
N GLU A 127 39.44 -0.07 -1.79
CA GLU A 127 40.12 -0.95 -0.84
C GLU A 127 41.13 -1.85 -1.55
N SER A 128 40.72 -2.48 -2.66
CA SER A 128 41.57 -3.37 -3.47
C SER A 128 42.74 -2.63 -4.13
N GLN A 129 42.54 -1.35 -4.47
CA GLN A 129 43.60 -0.46 -4.94
C GLN A 129 44.53 0.03 -3.82
N GLY A 130 44.23 -0.29 -2.56
CA GLY A 130 45.01 0.08 -1.39
C GLY A 130 44.92 1.56 -1.01
N ARG A 131 43.95 2.30 -1.56
CA ARG A 131 43.72 3.71 -1.22
C ARG A 131 42.94 3.84 0.08
N LEU A 132 41.94 2.99 0.28
CA LEU A 132 41.18 2.93 1.52
C LEU A 132 41.55 1.67 2.30
N ILE A 133 41.67 1.80 3.61
CA ILE A 133 41.91 0.70 4.54
C ILE A 133 40.66 0.56 5.40
N LEU A 134 40.08 -0.64 5.40
CA LEU A 134 38.99 -0.98 6.30
C LEU A 134 39.53 -1.12 7.73
N LEU A 135 39.02 -0.30 8.64
CA LEU A 135 39.23 -0.47 10.07
C LEU A 135 38.18 -1.43 10.61
N LYS A 136 38.59 -2.43 11.38
CA LYS A 136 37.66 -3.38 12.01
C LYS A 136 37.11 -2.75 13.31
N PRO A 137 35.80 -2.43 13.39
CA PRO A 137 35.26 -1.76 14.56
C PRO A 137 35.12 -2.73 15.72
N ILE A 138 35.52 -2.28 16.90
CA ILE A 138 35.36 -2.97 18.18
C ILE A 138 34.56 -2.02 19.07
N GLU A 139 33.34 -2.43 19.41
CA GLU A 139 32.40 -1.61 20.20
C GLU A 139 32.95 -1.27 21.59
N ALA A 140 33.44 -2.28 22.30
CA ALA A 140 34.00 -2.13 23.64
C ALA A 140 35.32 -2.90 23.73
N PHE A 141 36.36 -2.24 24.22
CA PHE A 141 37.67 -2.84 24.44
C PHE A 141 37.65 -3.73 25.69
N THR A 142 36.87 -4.82 25.67
CA THR A 142 36.77 -5.82 26.73
C THR A 142 36.92 -7.21 26.11
N ASP A 143 37.26 -8.24 26.89
CA ASP A 143 37.42 -9.60 26.35
C ASP A 143 36.15 -10.09 25.61
N ARG A 144 34.96 -9.75 26.13
CA ARG A 144 33.68 -10.04 25.46
C ARG A 144 33.50 -9.25 24.17
N GLY A 145 33.87 -7.97 24.17
CA GLY A 145 33.81 -7.11 22.98
C GLY A 145 34.76 -7.57 21.88
N LEU A 146 35.97 -8.00 22.25
CA LEU A 146 36.94 -8.62 21.33
C LEU A 146 36.40 -9.92 20.73
N GLN A 147 35.90 -10.83 21.56
CA GLN A 147 35.32 -12.08 21.06
C GLN A 147 34.16 -11.84 20.10
N LYS A 148 33.27 -10.88 20.41
CA LYS A 148 32.18 -10.46 19.52
C LYS A 148 32.73 -9.94 18.19
N ALA A 149 33.73 -9.04 18.24
CA ALA A 149 34.34 -8.48 17.04
C ALA A 149 35.08 -9.54 16.20
N PHE A 150 35.75 -10.50 16.84
CA PHE A 150 36.42 -11.61 16.16
C PHE A 150 35.42 -12.51 15.42
N GLN A 151 34.25 -12.77 15.99
CA GLN A 151 33.20 -13.57 15.36
C GLN A 151 32.52 -12.81 14.21
N LEU A 152 32.20 -11.53 14.41
CA LEU A 152 31.45 -10.74 13.42
C LEU A 152 32.31 -10.28 12.25
N TYR A 153 33.51 -9.77 12.52
CA TYR A 153 34.33 -9.10 11.51
C TYR A 153 35.58 -9.90 11.08
N GLY A 154 35.88 -11.00 11.78
CA GLY A 154 36.93 -11.95 11.41
C GLY A 154 38.33 -11.33 11.38
N ILE A 155 38.75 -10.68 12.48
CA ILE A 155 40.05 -9.99 12.58
C ILE A 155 41.21 -10.97 12.35
N ARG A 156 42.07 -10.64 11.38
CA ARG A 156 43.27 -11.40 10.99
C ARG A 156 44.54 -10.60 11.23
N ALA A 157 45.68 -11.30 11.14
CA ALA A 157 46.97 -10.65 11.19
C ALA A 157 47.14 -9.66 10.01
N GLY A 158 47.61 -8.46 10.30
CA GLY A 158 47.78 -7.36 9.33
C GLY A 158 46.60 -6.39 9.25
N ASP A 159 45.46 -6.71 9.86
CA ASP A 159 44.30 -5.82 9.89
C ASP A 159 44.54 -4.61 10.82
N SER A 160 43.86 -3.50 10.54
CA SER A 160 43.82 -2.32 11.42
C SER A 160 42.48 -2.26 12.13
N VAL A 161 42.47 -1.88 13.41
CA VAL A 161 41.26 -1.92 14.26
C VAL A 161 40.88 -0.52 14.74
N LEU A 162 39.58 -0.29 14.91
CA LEU A 162 39.04 0.93 15.53
C LEU A 162 38.34 0.56 16.84
N LEU A 163 38.85 1.07 17.96
CA LEU A 163 38.24 0.95 19.28
C LEU A 163 37.31 2.15 19.50
N LEU A 164 35.99 1.90 19.58
CA LEU A 164 34.99 2.92 19.86
C LEU A 164 34.98 3.30 21.35
N ASP A 165 35.06 2.30 22.23
CA ASP A 165 35.23 2.51 23.66
C ASP A 165 36.53 1.84 24.16
N PRO A 166 37.61 2.62 24.33
CA PRO A 166 38.89 2.11 24.81
C PRO A 166 38.99 1.96 26.34
N SER A 167 37.97 2.37 27.10
CA SER A 167 38.06 2.48 28.57
C SER A 167 38.07 1.12 29.30
N GLY A 168 37.53 0.07 28.68
CA GLY A 168 37.27 -1.21 29.33
C GLY A 168 38.44 -2.20 29.35
N GLY A 169 39.56 -1.92 28.67
CA GLY A 169 40.57 -2.94 28.37
C GLY A 169 41.90 -2.69 29.06
N GLY A 170 42.44 -3.77 29.62
CA GLY A 170 43.72 -3.77 30.32
C GLY A 170 44.83 -4.44 29.51
N ALA A 171 45.91 -4.79 30.22
CA ALA A 171 47.07 -5.46 29.62
C ALA A 171 46.71 -6.79 28.94
N ALA A 172 45.84 -7.61 29.54
CA ALA A 172 45.44 -8.91 28.99
C ALA A 172 44.70 -8.77 27.64
N THR A 173 43.77 -7.82 27.57
CA THR A 173 42.94 -7.53 26.39
C THR A 173 43.80 -6.95 25.24
N ALA A 174 44.77 -6.10 25.58
CA ALA A 174 45.77 -5.60 24.63
C ALA A 174 46.68 -6.72 24.10
N GLU A 175 47.10 -7.64 24.98
CA GLU A 175 47.95 -8.76 24.60
C GLU A 175 47.22 -9.74 23.68
N GLU A 176 45.92 -9.97 23.88
CA GLU A 176 45.10 -10.80 22.99
C GLU A 176 45.03 -10.21 21.57
N LEU A 177 44.77 -8.90 21.46
CA LEU A 177 44.80 -8.21 20.17
C LEU A 177 46.19 -8.23 19.51
N ALA A 178 47.25 -8.04 20.31
CA ALA A 178 48.61 -8.06 19.82
C ALA A 178 49.02 -9.45 19.31
N LYS A 179 48.71 -10.52 20.05
CA LYS A 179 48.94 -11.92 19.65
C LYS A 179 48.21 -12.29 18.36
N ARG A 180 47.06 -11.66 18.10
CA ARG A 180 46.32 -11.84 16.85
C ARG A 180 47.04 -11.22 15.63
N GLY A 181 48.02 -10.35 15.85
CA GLY A 181 48.86 -9.76 14.82
C GLY A 181 48.28 -8.51 14.18
N VAL A 182 47.53 -7.71 14.93
CA VAL A 182 46.95 -6.43 14.45
C VAL A 182 48.07 -5.44 14.10
N LYS A 183 47.90 -4.70 13.00
CA LYS A 183 48.90 -3.77 12.47
C LYS A 183 48.87 -2.39 13.12
N THR A 184 47.67 -1.87 13.40
CA THR A 184 47.48 -0.51 13.95
C THR A 184 46.17 -0.46 14.72
N VAL A 185 46.17 0.28 15.82
CA VAL A 185 45.00 0.50 16.67
C VAL A 185 44.61 1.96 16.59
N VAL A 186 43.36 2.25 16.24
CA VAL A 186 42.77 3.59 16.26
C VAL A 186 41.80 3.67 17.44
N THR A 187 41.83 4.74 18.22
CA THR A 187 41.05 4.86 19.46
C THR A 187 40.18 6.10 19.47
N GLU A 188 38.90 5.94 19.81
CA GLU A 188 37.97 7.05 20.06
C GLU A 188 37.96 7.38 21.57
N GLY A 189 39.07 7.96 22.05
CA GLY A 189 39.25 8.33 23.45
C GLY A 189 40.57 7.86 24.05
N GLN A 190 40.67 7.98 25.38
CA GLN A 190 41.87 7.60 26.14
C GLN A 190 41.78 6.15 26.62
N MET A 191 42.84 5.39 26.37
CA MET A 191 42.99 4.02 26.88
C MET A 191 43.78 3.99 28.20
N SER A 192 43.70 2.85 28.89
CA SER A 192 44.51 2.58 30.07
C SER A 192 46.01 2.60 29.75
N HIS A 193 46.82 3.14 30.68
CA HIS A 193 48.29 3.17 30.54
C HIS A 193 48.87 1.75 30.40
N ASN A 194 48.30 0.78 31.12
CA ASN A 194 48.70 -0.62 31.04
C ASN A 194 48.45 -1.23 29.65
N ALA A 195 47.45 -0.74 28.91
CA ALA A 195 47.18 -1.21 27.55
C ALA A 195 48.15 -0.57 26.54
N LEU A 196 48.49 0.71 26.71
CA LEU A 196 49.48 1.42 25.89
C LEU A 196 50.84 0.72 25.95
N GLU A 197 51.34 0.44 27.16
CA GLU A 197 52.64 -0.22 27.35
C GLU A 197 52.74 -1.57 26.62
N ILE A 198 51.65 -2.32 26.57
CA ILE A 198 51.59 -3.58 25.84
C ILE A 198 51.66 -3.33 24.33
N PHE A 199 50.87 -2.40 23.79
CA PHE A 199 50.94 -2.08 22.36
C PHE A 199 52.33 -1.56 21.95
N GLU A 200 52.98 -0.75 22.80
CA GLU A 200 54.36 -0.29 22.62
C GLU A 200 55.34 -1.48 22.58
N LYS A 201 55.23 -2.40 23.55
CA LYS A 201 56.07 -3.61 23.61
C LYS A 201 55.95 -4.48 22.35
N TYR A 202 54.76 -4.53 21.75
CA TYR A 202 54.50 -5.25 20.51
C TYR A 202 54.70 -4.40 19.24
N MET A 203 55.19 -3.16 19.36
CA MET A 203 55.44 -2.23 18.26
C MET A 203 54.18 -1.92 17.42
N ILE A 204 53.02 -1.89 18.08
CA ILE A 204 51.73 -1.58 17.45
C ILE A 204 51.40 -0.10 17.71
N PRO A 205 51.38 0.76 16.67
CA PRO A 205 51.08 2.17 16.85
C PRO A 205 49.62 2.37 17.25
N VAL A 206 49.41 3.26 18.23
CA VAL A 206 48.10 3.72 18.67
C VAL A 206 47.85 5.13 18.14
N VAL A 207 46.76 5.31 17.40
CA VAL A 207 46.42 6.58 16.76
C VAL A 207 45.07 7.07 17.29
N SER A 208 44.97 8.36 17.60
CA SER A 208 43.69 8.96 17.99
C SER A 208 42.76 9.09 16.79
N HIS A 209 41.47 8.82 17.01
CA HIS A 209 40.42 9.07 16.03
C HIS A 209 40.46 10.51 15.48
N GLU A 210 40.78 11.50 16.32
CA GLU A 210 40.81 12.93 15.95
C GLU A 210 41.88 13.27 14.91
N ASP A 211 42.96 12.49 14.86
CA ASP A 211 44.06 12.70 13.92
C ASP A 211 43.75 12.10 12.52
N LEU A 212 42.60 11.43 12.36
CA LEU A 212 42.20 10.70 11.16
C LEU A 212 40.81 11.10 10.64
N LYS A 213 40.64 11.10 9.32
CA LYS A 213 39.33 11.20 8.69
C LYS A 213 38.80 9.79 8.46
N ILE A 214 37.82 9.38 9.27
CA ILE A 214 37.17 8.07 9.15
C ILE A 214 35.79 8.27 8.53
N GLU A 215 35.54 7.57 7.43
CA GLU A 215 34.25 7.55 6.75
C GLU A 215 33.50 6.26 7.09
N TRP A 216 32.26 6.39 7.57
CA TRP A 216 31.40 5.25 7.90
C TRP A 216 30.51 4.92 6.72
N VAL A 217 30.64 3.70 6.18
CA VAL A 217 29.78 3.24 5.09
C VAL A 217 29.20 1.87 5.42
N GLU A 218 27.86 1.79 5.47
CA GLU A 218 27.10 0.58 5.82
C GLU A 218 27.58 -0.07 7.15
N GLY A 219 27.95 0.77 8.12
CA GLY A 219 28.42 0.33 9.45
C GLY A 219 29.89 -0.09 9.53
N LEU A 220 30.66 0.07 8.44
CA LEU A 220 32.09 -0.22 8.40
C LEU A 220 32.92 1.08 8.30
N PRO A 221 33.93 1.28 9.16
CA PRO A 221 34.78 2.47 9.13
C PRO A 221 35.96 2.31 8.14
N TYR A 222 36.09 3.26 7.22
CA TYR A 222 37.18 3.34 6.26
C TYR A 222 38.08 4.54 6.53
N VAL A 223 39.37 4.36 6.31
CA VAL A 223 40.38 5.43 6.42
C VAL A 223 41.26 5.46 5.18
N ASP A 224 41.68 6.65 4.78
CA ASP A 224 42.68 6.79 3.72
C ASP A 224 44.04 6.23 4.15
N SER A 225 44.66 5.47 3.26
CA SER A 225 45.95 4.83 3.45
C SER A 225 47.08 5.82 3.70
N GLU A 226 47.06 6.97 3.02
CA GLU A 226 48.05 8.03 3.20
C GLU A 226 47.84 8.72 4.55
N GLY A 227 46.60 9.09 4.86
CA GLY A 227 46.22 9.65 6.16
C GLY A 227 46.62 8.75 7.34
N LEU A 228 46.38 7.44 7.24
CA LEU A 228 46.78 6.49 8.28
C LEU A 228 48.30 6.43 8.46
N ARG A 229 49.06 6.38 7.36
CA ARG A 229 50.54 6.37 7.42
C ARG A 229 51.11 7.66 8.02
N GLU A 230 50.53 8.80 7.69
CA GLU A 230 50.93 10.08 8.27
C GLU A 230 50.62 10.16 9.76
N ALA A 231 49.45 9.69 10.18
CA ALA A 231 49.06 9.69 11.58
C ALA A 231 49.97 8.76 12.40
N ILE A 232 50.31 7.57 11.88
CA ILE A 232 51.30 6.67 12.51
C ILE A 232 52.67 7.37 12.67
N LYS A 233 53.14 8.08 11.64
CA LYS A 233 54.40 8.86 11.73
C LYS A 233 54.32 9.98 12.75
N LYS A 234 53.16 10.63 12.90
CA LYS A 234 52.95 11.68 13.91
C LYS A 234 52.90 11.11 15.33
N ALA A 235 52.22 9.97 15.52
CA ALA A 235 52.14 9.28 16.80
C ALA A 235 53.55 8.90 17.31
N GLY A 236 54.35 8.23 16.47
CA GLY A 236 55.74 7.88 16.85
C GLY A 236 56.64 9.09 17.13
N LYS A 237 56.40 10.24 16.47
CA LYS A 237 57.11 11.50 16.80
C LYS A 237 56.67 12.10 18.13
N LYS A 238 55.37 12.03 18.46
CA LYS A 238 54.83 12.51 19.76
C LYS A 238 55.45 11.69 20.90
N GLU A 239 55.54 10.37 20.74
CA GLU A 239 56.17 9.45 21.70
C GLU A 239 57.67 9.74 21.89
N ALA A 240 58.42 9.91 20.79
CA ALA A 240 59.84 10.27 20.90
C ALA A 240 60.05 11.60 21.66
N LEU A 241 59.14 12.55 21.47
CA LEU A 241 59.19 13.85 22.14
C LEU A 241 58.85 13.76 23.63
N THR A 242 57.91 12.91 24.04
CA THR A 242 57.55 12.71 25.45
C THR A 242 58.67 12.01 26.21
N VAL A 243 59.27 10.97 25.62
CA VAL A 243 60.44 10.26 26.20
C VAL A 243 61.61 11.23 26.38
N TYR A 244 61.90 12.07 25.37
CA TYR A 244 62.96 13.07 25.49
C TYR A 244 62.70 14.08 26.63
N ARG A 245 61.45 14.52 26.80
CA ARG A 245 61.09 15.41 27.93
C ARG A 245 61.26 14.71 29.27
N GLN A 246 60.82 13.46 29.41
CA GLN A 246 60.95 12.69 30.64
C GLN A 246 62.41 12.49 31.04
N ILE A 247 63.26 12.11 30.09
CA ILE A 247 64.71 11.97 30.30
C ILE A 247 65.31 13.33 30.72
N LYS A 248 64.87 14.43 30.09
CA LYS A 248 65.34 15.78 30.44
C LYS A 248 64.95 16.16 31.87
N THR A 249 63.72 15.88 32.31
CA THR A 249 63.29 16.14 33.69
C THR A 249 64.07 15.30 34.70
N ILE A 250 64.31 14.02 34.44
CA ILE A 250 65.10 13.15 35.32
C ILE A 250 66.55 13.68 35.44
N LEU A 251 67.14 14.11 34.33
CA LEU A 251 68.47 14.75 34.32
C LEU A 251 68.48 16.07 35.09
N GLU A 252 67.42 16.88 34.99
CA GLU A 252 67.30 18.15 35.71
C GLU A 252 67.08 17.94 37.22
N GLU A 253 66.30 16.93 37.62
CA GLU A 253 66.10 16.54 39.03
C GLU A 253 67.40 16.00 39.64
N HIS A 254 68.07 15.08 38.95
CA HIS A 254 69.36 14.55 39.42
C HIS A 254 70.44 15.65 39.52
N ARG A 255 70.42 16.63 38.61
CA ARG A 255 71.33 17.79 38.68
C ARG A 255 71.02 18.71 39.87
N ARG A 256 69.77 18.78 40.31
CA ARG A 256 69.37 19.55 41.51
C ARG A 256 69.76 18.82 42.80
N GLU A 257 69.56 17.50 42.86
CA GLU A 257 69.98 16.69 44.02
C GLU A 257 71.49 16.80 44.29
N ILE A 258 72.32 16.70 43.24
CA ILE A 258 73.79 16.86 43.36
C ILE A 258 74.17 18.28 43.81
N ALA A 259 73.35 19.29 43.51
CA ALA A 259 73.59 20.67 43.93
C ALA A 259 73.08 20.98 45.35
N GLU A 260 72.20 20.14 45.92
CA GLU A 260 71.74 20.23 47.31
C GLU A 260 72.60 19.39 48.27
N GLU A 261 73.30 18.36 47.77
CA GLU A 261 74.26 17.55 48.54
C GLU A 261 75.68 18.14 48.66
N ASN A 262 75.99 19.26 47.99
CA ASN A 262 77.25 20.02 48.13
C ASN A 262 77.03 21.40 48.74
#